data_AF-A0A3S8U3W8-F1
#
_entry.id   AF-A0A3S8U3W8-F1
#
_cell.length_a   1.000
_cell.length_b   1.000
_cell.length_c   1.000
_cell.angle_alpha   90.00
_cell.angle_beta   90.00
_cell.angle_gamma   90.00
#
_symmetry.space_group_name_H-M   'P 1'
#
loop_
_entity.id
_entity.type
_entity.pdbx_description
1 polymer ?
#
loop_
_entity_poly.entity_id
_entity_poly.type
_entity_poly.pdbx_seq_one_letter_code
_entity_poly.pdbx_strand_id
1 'polypeptide(L)' 'MHLHPRNSDWPADRVAEARDVIADVAHHSDHLIRLACNVLVTHGDTAAERKDARVLLVVIDARRPVQRAQRDDNERAAR' A
#
# COMPACT_ATOMS: atom_id res chain seq x y z
N MET A 1 15.67 21.86 14.54
CA MET A 1 14.56 21.42 13.68
C MET A 1 14.76 22.03 12.31
N HIS A 2 15.28 21.26 11.35
CA HIS A 2 15.45 21.74 9.97
C HIS A 2 14.10 21.68 9.25
N LEU A 3 13.43 22.83 9.17
CA LEU A 3 12.27 23.02 8.29
C LEU A 3 12.81 23.11 6.86
N HIS A 4 12.76 21.99 6.14
CA HIS A 4 13.10 21.97 4.73
C HIS A 4 12.16 22.92 3.97
N PRO A 5 12.69 23.73 3.03
CA PRO A 5 11.89 24.68 2.28
C PRO A 5 10.78 23.96 1.52
N ARG A 6 9.57 24.52 1.56
CA ARG A 6 8.32 24.02 0.97
C ARG A 6 8.33 24.12 -0.57
N ASN A 7 9.30 23.47 -1.19
CA ASN A 7 9.36 23.23 -2.63
C ASN A 7 9.75 21.76 -2.87
N SER A 8 9.25 20.87 -2.00
CA SER A 8 9.23 19.45 -2.29
C SER A 8 8.33 19.25 -3.49
N ASP A 9 8.80 18.54 -4.51
CA ASP A 9 7.94 17.96 -5.54
C ASP A 9 7.17 16.82 -4.88
N TRP A 10 6.28 17.21 -3.96
CA TRP A 10 5.57 16.33 -3.05
C TRP A 10 4.89 15.16 -3.80
N PRO A 11 4.32 15.35 -5.01
CA PRO A 11 3.84 14.22 -5.80
C PRO A 11 4.95 13.20 -6.14
N ALA A 12 6.10 13.64 -6.63
CA ALA A 12 7.21 12.76 -7.01
C ALA A 12 7.79 12.03 -5.79
N ASP A 13 7.98 12.75 -4.67
CA ASP A 13 8.46 12.16 -3.41
C ASP A 13 7.51 11.06 -2.91
N ARG A 14 6.20 11.28 -2.99
CA ARG A 14 5.18 10.30 -2.56
C ARG A 14 5.11 9.10 -3.49
N VAL A 15 5.33 9.29 -4.80
CA VAL A 15 5.42 8.20 -5.76
C VAL A 15 6.64 7.33 -5.48
N ALA A 16 7.80 7.93 -5.19
CA ALA A 16 9.00 7.19 -4.81
C ALA A 16 8.78 6.37 -3.51
N GLU A 17 8.25 7.00 -2.46
CA GLU A 17 7.96 6.30 -1.20
C GLU A 17 6.94 5.17 -1.39
N ALA A 18 5.93 5.37 -2.25
CA ALA A 18 4.97 4.32 -2.58
C ALA A 18 5.65 3.14 -3.30
N ARG A 19 6.60 3.39 -4.20
CA ARG A 19 7.37 2.32 -4.88
C ARG A 19 8.21 1.51 -3.89
N ASP A 20 8.84 2.17 -2.93
CA ASP A 20 9.63 1.49 -1.89
C ASP A 20 8.75 0.56 -1.05
N VAL A 21 7.54 1.01 -0.67
CA VAL A 21 6.55 0.16 0.03
C VAL A 21 6.13 -1.04 -0.83
N ILE A 22 5.90 -0.86 -2.14
CA ILE A 22 5.51 -1.98 -3.01
C ILE A 22 6.67 -2.95 -3.20
N ALA A 23 7.91 -2.47 -3.26
CA ALA A 23 9.09 -3.32 -3.35
C ALA A 23 9.24 -4.23 -2.12
N ASP A 24 8.79 -3.77 -0.94
CA ASP A 24 8.88 -4.51 0.32
C ASP A 24 7.52 -5.01 0.86
N VAL A 25 6.62 -5.39 -0.05
CA VAL A 25 5.23 -5.77 0.25
C VAL A 25 5.09 -6.86 1.32
N ALA A 26 6.07 -7.75 1.47
CA ALA A 26 6.04 -8.84 2.45
C ALA A 26 6.20 -8.34 3.90
N HIS A 27 6.82 -7.18 4.10
CA HIS A 27 7.10 -6.63 5.43
C HIS A 27 6.16 -5.47 5.81
N HIS A 28 5.21 -5.14 4.95
CA HIS A 28 4.26 -4.06 5.17
C HIS A 28 2.83 -4.55 5.37
N SER A 29 2.06 -3.79 6.16
CA SER A 29 0.65 -4.09 6.38
C SER A 29 -0.19 -3.84 5.12
N ASP A 30 -1.26 -4.61 4.94
CA ASP A 30 -2.22 -4.39 3.85
C ASP A 30 -2.80 -2.98 3.80
N HIS A 31 -2.86 -2.31 4.96
CA HIS A 31 -3.27 -0.91 5.01
C HIS A 31 -2.26 0.00 4.33
N LEU A 32 -0.97 -0.17 4.63
CA LEU A 32 0.11 0.62 4.03
C LEU A 32 0.25 0.33 2.54
N ILE A 33 0.16 -0.95 2.15
CA ILE A 33 0.21 -1.35 0.74
C ILE A 33 -0.98 -0.75 -0.03
N ARG A 34 -2.19 -0.75 0.55
CA ARG A 34 -3.36 -0.11 -0.07
C ARG A 34 -3.15 1.39 -0.26
N LEU A 35 -2.56 2.08 0.72
CA LEU A 35 -2.26 3.52 0.63
C LEU A 35 -1.26 3.79 -0.51
N ALA A 36 -0.16 3.03 -0.57
CA ALA A 36 0.83 3.12 -1.64
C ALA A 36 0.21 2.87 -3.02
N CYS A 37 -0.62 1.83 -3.16
CA CYS A 37 -1.33 1.57 -4.41
C CYS A 37 -2.23 2.74 -4.82
N ASN A 38 -2.95 3.39 -3.89
CA ASN A 38 -3.78 4.56 -4.23
C ASN A 38 -2.95 5.74 -4.74
N VAL A 39 -1.76 5.96 -4.17
CA VAL A 39 -0.80 6.96 -4.67
C VAL A 39 -0.38 6.61 -6.10
N LEU A 40 0.06 5.37 -6.34
CA LEU A 40 0.50 4.94 -7.67
C LEU A 40 -0.63 4.96 -8.69
N VAL A 41 -1.86 4.64 -8.31
CA VAL A 41 -3.04 4.72 -9.20
C VAL A 41 -3.30 6.14 -9.70
N THR A 42 -3.08 7.12 -8.83
CA THR A 42 -3.42 8.54 -9.08
C THR A 42 -2.25 9.30 -9.70
N HIS A 43 -1.04 9.01 -9.26
CA HIS A 43 0.16 9.79 -9.56
C HIS A 43 1.28 8.99 -10.23
N GLY A 44 1.12 7.68 -10.42
CA GLY A 44 2.13 6.85 -11.08
C GLY A 44 2.41 7.33 -12.50
N ASP A 45 3.68 7.29 -12.90
CA ASP A 45 4.17 7.91 -14.13
C ASP A 45 3.62 7.19 -15.37
N THR A 46 3.55 5.86 -15.31
CA THR A 46 3.22 5.02 -16.47
C THR A 46 1.82 4.42 -16.36
N ALA A 47 1.15 4.26 -17.51
CA ALA A 47 -0.14 3.57 -17.54
C ALA A 47 -0.07 2.12 -17.04
N ALA A 48 1.08 1.45 -17.27
CA ALA A 48 1.35 0.11 -16.78
C ALA A 48 1.41 0.07 -15.26
N GLU A 49 2.23 0.94 -14.64
CA GLU A 49 2.33 1.05 -13.18
C GLU A 49 0.96 1.33 -12.54
N ARG A 50 0.20 2.28 -13.09
CA ARG A 50 -1.14 2.57 -12.58
C ARG A 50 -2.04 1.32 -12.67
N LYS A 51 -1.94 0.55 -13.76
CA LYS A 51 -2.73 -0.68 -13.96
C LYS A 51 -2.34 -1.76 -12.96
N ASP A 52 -1.05 -1.98 -12.76
CA ASP A 52 -0.54 -2.99 -11.83
C ASP A 52 -0.94 -2.66 -10.38
N ALA A 53 -0.89 -1.38 -9.99
CA ALA A 53 -1.38 -0.92 -8.69
C ALA A 53 -2.89 -1.20 -8.48
N ARG A 54 -3.72 -1.05 -9.52
CA ARG A 54 -5.15 -1.44 -9.47
C ARG A 54 -5.33 -2.95 -9.31
N VAL A 55 -4.53 -3.76 -10.02
CA VAL A 55 -4.58 -5.22 -9.88
C VAL A 55 -4.22 -5.63 -8.45
N LEU A 56 -3.16 -5.04 -7.89
CA LEU A 56 -2.73 -5.34 -6.53
C LEU A 56 -3.78 -4.94 -5.48
N LEU A 57 -4.50 -3.82 -5.67
CA LEU A 57 -5.64 -3.46 -4.81
C LEU A 57 -6.71 -4.56 -4.78
N VAL A 58 -7.06 -5.14 -5.93
CA VAL A 58 -8.04 -6.23 -5.99
C VAL A 58 -7.56 -7.46 -5.20
N VAL A 59 -6.26 -7.80 -5.33
CA VAL A 59 -5.67 -8.94 -4.60
C VAL A 59 -5.69 -8.72 -3.09
N ILE A 60 -5.33 -7.53 -2.62
CA ILE A 60 -5.32 -7.20 -1.19
C ILE A 60 -6.74 -7.20 -0.62
N ASP A 61 -7.72 -6.74 -1.40
CA ASP A 61 -9.11 -6.68 -0.97
C ASP A 61 -9.71 -8.08 -0.80
N ALA A 62 -9.33 -9.01 -1.68
CA ALA A 62 -9.68 -10.42 -1.56
C ALA A 62 -9.01 -11.11 -0.35
N ARG A 63 -7.85 -10.62 0.14
CA ARG A 63 -7.16 -11.18 1.32
C ARG A 63 -7.81 -10.80 2.65
N ARG A 64 -8.51 -9.67 2.73
CA ARG A 64 -9.19 -9.20 3.97
C ARG A 64 -10.18 -10.19 4.59
N PRO A 65 -11.09 -10.84 3.84
CA PRO A 65 -11.99 -11.83 4.43
C PRO A 65 -11.23 -13.02 5.04
N VAL A 66 -10.13 -13.45 4.42
CA VAL A 66 -9.29 -14.55 4.94
C VAL A 66 -8.62 -14.16 6.26
N GLN A 67 -8.04 -12.96 6.35
CA GLN A 67 -7.40 -12.50 7.59
C GLN A 67 -8.37 -12.30 8.75
N ARG A 68 -9.61 -11.83 8.46
CA ARG A 68 -10.64 -11.71 9.49
C ARG A 68 -11.06 -13.09 10.01
N ALA A 69 -11.30 -14.04 9.11
CA ALA A 69 -11.62 -15.42 9.50
C ALA A 69 -10.50 -16.06 10.34
N GLN A 70 -9.24 -15.91 9.92
CA GLN A 70 -8.08 -16.44 10.67
C GLN A 70 -7.92 -15.81 12.06
N ARG A 71 -8.19 -14.51 12.18
CA ARG A 71 -8.14 -13.83 13.48
C ARG A 71 -9.24 -14.35 14.41
N ASP A 72 -10.47 -14.47 13.92
CA ASP A 72 -11.61 -14.97 14.70
C ASP A 72 -11.38 -16.43 15.14
N ASP A 73 -10.81 -17.27 14.28
CA ASP A 73 -10.45 -18.66 14.60
C ASP A 73 -9.34 -18.73 15.66
N ASN A 74 -8.31 -17.88 15.55
CA ASN A 74 -7.24 -17.80 16.54
C ASN A 74 -7.76 -17.30 17.91
N GLU A 75 -8.68 -16.34 17.92
CA GLU A 75 -9.34 -15.86 19.15
C GLU A 75 -10.25 -16.92 19.79
N ARG A 76 -10.83 -17.83 19.00
CA ARG A 76 -11.59 -19.00 19.50
C ARG A 76 -10.68 -20.11 20.04
N ALA A 77 -9.54 -20.37 19.41
CA ALA A 77 -8.59 -21.38 19.85
C ALA A 77 -7.84 -20.99 21.14
N ALA A 78 -7.77 -19.70 21.46
CA ALA A 78 -7.12 -19.18 22.67
C ALA A 78 -8.05 -19.10 23.91
N ARG A 79 -9.30 -19.58 23.81
CA ARG A 79 -10.28 -19.67 24.92
C ARG A 79 -10.51 -21.10 25.35
#